data_AF-A0A358PFC2-F1
#
_entry.id   AF-A0A358PFC2-F1
#
_cell.length_a   1.000
_cell.length_b   1.000
_cell.length_c   1.000
_cell.angle_alpha   90.00
_cell.angle_beta   90.00
_cell.angle_gamma   90.00
#
_symmetry.space_group_name_H-M   'P 1'
#
loop_
_entity.id
_entity.type
_entity.pdbx_description
1 polymer ?
#
loop_
_entity_poly.entity_id
_entity_poly.type
_entity_poly.pdbx_seq_one_letter_code
_entity_poly.pdbx_strand_id
1 'polypeptide(L)'
;MNEEKRAFKACKDAFLADDDQDSTKSAIALLKNRINHLLAIGNYNRKSFEQWHEETCDELITLANSNEKRLFQSGASFSYGQAQKWVNLTLKNMYVMGLWPVLEDIKGLLHVTIDSYILKAAAKQHNNNEYALHKSIAPIDHNDDDYASQCTYYHENKDKDGNKSCPWSKMNKKDYMRLQCAIKRAIGTSENKDLTPFAWENKAWLVQARIEKEKGKNKKKP
;
A
#
# COMPACT_ATOMS: atom_id res chain seq x y z
N MET A 1 29.81 -18.63 6.99
CA MET A 1 28.47 -18.01 6.95
C MET A 1 28.67 -16.51 7.14
N ASN A 2 28.44 -15.68 6.12
CA ASN A 2 28.81 -14.25 6.15
C ASN A 2 28.11 -13.50 7.30
N GLU A 3 28.82 -12.54 7.89
CA GLU A 3 28.39 -11.73 9.04
C GLU A 3 27.04 -11.02 8.80
N GLU A 4 26.80 -10.54 7.57
CA GLU A 4 25.49 -10.02 7.14
C GLU A 4 24.36 -11.04 7.25
N LYS A 5 24.60 -12.30 6.86
CA LYS A 5 23.58 -13.36 6.99
C LYS A 5 23.28 -13.64 8.45
N ARG A 6 24.26 -13.46 9.35
CA ARG A 6 24.11 -13.60 10.79
C ARG A 6 23.31 -12.43 11.38
N ALA A 7 23.64 -11.19 11.01
CA ALA A 7 22.94 -9.99 11.45
C ALA A 7 21.49 -9.95 10.96
N PHE A 8 21.26 -10.28 9.69
CA PHE A 8 19.92 -10.38 9.12
C PHE A 8 19.10 -11.49 9.81
N LYS A 9 19.71 -12.65 10.06
CA LYS A 9 19.07 -13.74 10.78
C LYS A 9 18.71 -13.32 12.21
N ALA A 10 19.63 -12.70 12.95
CA ALA A 10 19.36 -12.22 14.31
C ALA A 10 18.25 -11.16 14.36
N CYS A 11 18.23 -10.24 13.39
CA CYS A 11 17.20 -9.21 13.30
C CYS A 11 15.83 -9.80 12.93
N LYS A 12 15.80 -10.76 12.00
CA LYS A 12 14.60 -11.52 11.63
C LYS A 12 14.09 -12.35 12.80
N ASP A 13 14.98 -13.07 13.48
CA ASP A 13 14.64 -13.92 14.62
C ASP A 13 14.11 -13.07 15.78
N ALA A 14 14.66 -11.86 16.01
CA ALA A 14 14.14 -10.90 17.00
C ALA A 14 12.79 -10.29 16.59
N PHE A 15 12.58 -10.01 15.30
CA PHE A 15 11.31 -9.48 14.78
C PHE A 15 10.19 -10.54 14.82
N LEU A 16 10.54 -11.82 14.70
CA LEU A 16 9.62 -12.96 14.69
C LEU A 16 9.58 -13.71 16.03
N ALA A 17 10.25 -13.21 17.07
CA ALA A 17 10.44 -13.93 18.33
C ALA A 17 9.15 -14.16 19.13
N ASP A 18 8.07 -13.44 18.81
CA ASP A 18 6.78 -13.47 19.54
C ASP A 18 5.58 -13.95 18.70
N ASP A 19 5.74 -14.19 17.40
CA ASP A 19 4.68 -14.70 16.53
C ASP A 19 4.85 -16.20 16.29
N ASP A 20 3.73 -16.92 16.18
CA ASP A 20 3.72 -18.33 15.81
C ASP A 20 4.53 -18.55 14.52
N GLN A 21 5.73 -19.11 14.68
CA GLN A 21 6.73 -19.20 13.63
C GLN A 21 6.21 -20.02 12.42
N ASP A 22 5.19 -20.85 12.62
CA ASP A 22 4.50 -21.62 11.58
C ASP A 22 3.51 -20.77 10.76
N SER A 23 2.77 -19.88 11.42
CA SER A 23 1.87 -18.92 10.78
C SER A 23 2.62 -17.93 9.88
N THR A 24 3.73 -17.34 10.35
CA THR A 24 4.54 -16.45 9.50
C THR A 24 5.15 -17.21 8.31
N LYS A 25 5.65 -18.44 8.53
CA LYS A 25 6.15 -19.29 7.45
C LYS A 25 5.06 -19.59 6.42
N SER A 26 3.84 -19.86 6.87
CA SER A 26 2.68 -20.11 6.01
C SER A 26 2.35 -18.87 5.17
N ALA A 27 2.35 -17.68 5.75
CA ALA A 27 2.09 -16.44 5.00
C ALA A 27 3.20 -16.12 3.99
N ILE A 28 4.47 -16.35 4.35
CA ILE A 28 5.60 -16.23 3.43
C ILE A 28 5.48 -17.24 2.28
N ALA A 29 5.13 -18.50 2.59
CA ALA A 29 4.95 -19.54 1.58
C ALA A 29 3.81 -19.21 0.62
N LEU A 30 2.68 -18.72 1.14
CA LEU A 30 1.55 -18.25 0.34
C LEU A 30 1.99 -17.13 -0.61
N LEU A 31 2.59 -16.06 -0.09
CA LEU A 31 3.08 -14.93 -0.91
C LEU A 31 4.06 -15.40 -1.98
N LYS A 32 5.02 -16.25 -1.61
CA LYS A 32 5.99 -16.80 -2.54
C LYS A 32 5.32 -17.58 -3.67
N ASN A 33 4.34 -18.43 -3.34
CA ASN A 33 3.60 -19.21 -4.34
C ASN A 33 2.78 -18.32 -5.28
N ARG A 34 2.05 -17.34 -4.73
CA ARG A 34 1.24 -16.39 -5.51
C ARG A 34 2.10 -15.54 -6.43
N ILE A 35 3.27 -15.08 -5.97
CA ILE A 35 4.22 -14.32 -6.78
C ILE A 35 4.88 -15.21 -7.84
N ASN A 36 5.27 -16.44 -7.52
CA ASN A 36 5.82 -17.35 -8.53
C ASN A 36 4.81 -17.62 -9.65
N HIS A 37 3.52 -17.77 -9.32
CA HIS A 37 2.46 -17.92 -10.30
C HIS A 37 2.29 -16.65 -11.18
N LEU A 38 2.33 -15.46 -10.56
CA LEU A 38 2.37 -14.18 -11.28
C LEU A 38 3.54 -14.13 -12.27
N LEU A 39 4.74 -14.51 -11.83
CA LEU A 39 5.94 -14.48 -12.67
C LEU A 39 5.91 -15.53 -13.80
N ALA A 40 5.28 -16.69 -13.57
CA ALA A 40 5.22 -17.77 -14.55
C ALA A 40 4.25 -17.48 -15.72
N ILE A 41 3.14 -16.78 -15.46
CA ILE A 41 2.17 -16.43 -16.51
C ILE A 41 2.69 -15.29 -17.38
N GLY A 42 3.28 -14.25 -16.78
CA GLY A 42 3.94 -13.13 -17.48
C GLY A 42 3.04 -12.23 -18.34
N ASN A 43 1.82 -12.65 -18.69
CA ASN A 43 0.91 -11.91 -19.58
C ASN A 43 -0.36 -11.49 -18.84
N TYR A 44 -0.21 -10.48 -17.99
CA TYR A 44 -1.34 -9.89 -17.26
C TYR A 44 -1.87 -8.66 -17.98
N ASN A 45 -3.19 -8.52 -18.01
CA ASN A 45 -3.85 -7.26 -18.29
C ASN A 45 -4.36 -6.67 -16.96
N ARG A 46 -4.89 -5.45 -17.01
CA ARG A 46 -5.39 -4.77 -15.82
C ARG A 46 -6.39 -5.61 -15.02
N LYS A 47 -7.36 -6.23 -15.69
CA LYS A 47 -8.42 -7.01 -15.02
C LYS A 47 -7.85 -8.27 -14.36
N SER A 48 -7.00 -9.02 -15.07
CA SER A 48 -6.40 -10.23 -14.50
C SER A 48 -5.41 -9.93 -13.38
N PHE A 49 -4.67 -8.82 -13.45
CA PHE A 49 -3.79 -8.38 -12.37
C PHE A 49 -4.58 -7.95 -11.13
N GLU A 50 -5.63 -7.13 -11.31
CA GLU A 50 -6.48 -6.69 -10.21
C GLU A 50 -7.16 -7.88 -9.52
N GLN A 51 -7.65 -8.86 -10.29
CA GLN A 51 -8.19 -10.10 -9.74
C GLN A 51 -7.13 -10.91 -8.96
N TRP A 52 -5.94 -11.12 -9.52
CA TRP A 52 -4.87 -11.83 -8.83
C TRP A 52 -4.47 -11.15 -7.52
N HIS A 53 -4.39 -9.81 -7.53
CA HIS A 53 -4.03 -9.00 -6.36
C HIS A 53 -5.08 -9.14 -5.25
N GLU A 54 -6.35 -9.04 -5.63
CA GLU A 54 -7.51 -9.18 -4.76
C GLU A 54 -7.53 -10.54 -4.07
N GLU A 55 -7.48 -11.61 -4.85
CA GLU A 55 -7.45 -12.99 -4.33
C GLU A 55 -6.24 -13.22 -3.40
N THR A 56 -5.07 -12.69 -3.76
CA THR A 56 -3.86 -12.82 -2.93
C THR A 56 -4.04 -12.11 -1.58
N CYS A 57 -4.66 -10.92 -1.57
CA CYS A 57 -4.95 -10.20 -0.32
C CYS A 57 -5.99 -10.95 0.51
N ASP A 58 -7.08 -11.43 -0.10
CA ASP A 58 -8.15 -12.13 0.60
C ASP A 58 -7.68 -13.48 1.18
N GLU A 59 -6.80 -14.20 0.50
CA GLU A 59 -6.14 -15.41 1.02
C GLU A 59 -5.22 -15.10 2.22
N LEU A 60 -4.44 -14.01 2.14
CA LEU A 60 -3.61 -13.56 3.26
C LEU A 60 -4.45 -13.20 4.49
N ILE A 61 -5.56 -12.49 4.29
CA ILE A 61 -6.50 -12.12 5.36
C ILE A 61 -7.12 -13.35 5.99
N THR A 62 -7.59 -14.29 5.17
CA THR A 62 -8.15 -15.56 5.63
C THR A 62 -7.13 -16.33 6.47
N LEU A 63 -5.91 -16.50 5.96
CA LEU A 63 -4.84 -17.19 6.66
C LEU A 63 -4.51 -16.51 8.00
N ALA A 64 -4.28 -15.20 7.95
CA ALA A 64 -3.86 -14.40 9.11
C ALA A 64 -4.89 -14.36 10.24
N ASN A 65 -6.18 -14.41 9.90
CA ASN A 65 -7.28 -14.34 10.85
C ASN A 65 -7.83 -15.72 11.23
N SER A 66 -7.39 -16.79 10.58
CA SER A 66 -7.80 -18.16 10.91
C SER A 66 -7.39 -18.52 12.35
N ASN A 67 -8.26 -19.25 13.07
CA ASN A 67 -8.02 -19.58 14.48
C ASN A 67 -6.84 -20.54 14.70
N GLU A 68 -6.43 -21.28 13.67
CA GLU A 68 -5.32 -22.24 13.73
C GLU A 68 -3.95 -21.60 13.47
N LYS A 69 -3.91 -20.47 12.73
CA LYS A 69 -2.68 -19.84 12.25
C LYS A 69 -2.69 -18.32 12.40
N ARG A 70 -3.11 -17.85 13.58
CA ARG A 70 -3.21 -16.40 13.83
C ARG A 70 -1.84 -15.74 13.73
N LEU A 71 -1.72 -14.83 12.77
CA LEU A 71 -0.53 -13.97 12.63
C LEU A 71 -0.48 -12.84 13.65
N PHE A 72 -1.58 -12.59 14.38
CA PHE A 72 -1.67 -11.52 15.36
C PHE A 72 -2.29 -12.04 16.65
N GLN A 73 -1.91 -11.40 17.76
CA GLN A 73 -2.48 -11.67 19.08
C GLN A 73 -4.01 -11.59 19.10
N SER A 74 -4.63 -12.35 20.01
CA SER A 74 -6.09 -12.39 20.15
C SER A 74 -6.68 -10.98 20.33
N GLY A 75 -7.66 -10.63 19.48
CA GLY A 75 -8.32 -9.31 19.48
C GLY A 75 -7.82 -8.34 18.39
N ALA A 76 -6.71 -8.65 17.71
CA ALA A 76 -6.30 -7.98 16.49
C ALA A 76 -6.77 -8.74 15.24
N SER A 77 -7.20 -8.01 14.21
CA SER A 77 -7.54 -8.57 12.90
C SER A 77 -6.61 -8.01 11.83
N PHE A 78 -6.18 -8.88 10.93
CA PHE A 78 -5.44 -8.51 9.74
C PHE A 78 -6.40 -7.90 8.72
N SER A 79 -6.18 -6.64 8.37
CA SER A 79 -7.04 -5.90 7.45
C SER A 79 -6.54 -5.97 6.01
N TYR A 80 -7.40 -5.57 5.07
CA TYR A 80 -7.03 -5.40 3.68
C TYR A 80 -5.89 -4.39 3.50
N GLY A 81 -5.91 -3.31 4.28
CA GLY A 81 -4.84 -2.31 4.32
C GLY A 81 -3.46 -2.86 4.71
N GLN A 82 -3.40 -3.90 5.55
CA GLN A 82 -2.15 -4.58 5.86
C GLN A 82 -1.77 -5.60 4.78
N ALA A 83 -2.72 -6.39 4.29
CA ALA A 83 -2.50 -7.37 3.22
C ALA A 83 -1.95 -6.71 1.94
N GLN A 84 -2.58 -5.63 1.47
CA GLN A 84 -2.09 -4.88 0.30
C GLN A 84 -0.67 -4.34 0.50
N LYS A 85 -0.29 -3.98 1.73
CA LYS A 85 1.03 -3.45 2.00
C LYS A 85 2.08 -4.55 1.87
N TRP A 86 1.78 -5.76 2.35
CA TRP A 86 2.67 -6.90 2.21
C TRP A 86 2.86 -7.26 0.73
N VAL A 87 1.78 -7.34 -0.03
CA VAL A 87 1.84 -7.65 -1.47
C VAL A 87 2.59 -6.57 -2.25
N ASN A 88 2.15 -5.31 -2.16
CA ASN A 88 2.68 -4.21 -2.98
C ASN A 88 4.13 -3.90 -2.63
N LEU A 89 4.48 -3.87 -1.34
CA LEU A 89 5.85 -3.58 -0.91
C LEU A 89 6.83 -4.69 -1.32
N THR A 90 6.38 -5.95 -1.34
CA THR A 90 7.20 -7.08 -1.80
C THR A 90 7.50 -6.96 -3.28
N LEU A 91 6.47 -6.75 -4.12
CA LEU A 91 6.65 -6.54 -5.56
C LEU A 91 7.54 -5.33 -5.84
N LYS A 92 7.35 -4.24 -5.09
CA LYS A 92 8.18 -3.04 -5.18
C LYS A 92 9.65 -3.33 -4.91
N ASN A 93 9.95 -4.02 -3.82
CA ASN A 93 11.33 -4.35 -3.47
C ASN A 93 11.96 -5.26 -4.52
N MET A 94 11.21 -6.25 -5.04
CA MET A 94 11.69 -7.10 -6.13
C MET A 94 12.05 -6.28 -7.38
N TYR A 95 11.17 -5.35 -7.78
CA TYR A 95 11.42 -4.44 -8.90
C TYR A 95 12.67 -3.58 -8.69
N VAL A 96 12.80 -2.93 -7.53
CA VAL A 96 13.96 -2.07 -7.20
C VAL A 96 15.27 -2.86 -7.19
N MET A 97 15.23 -4.10 -6.72
CA MET A 97 16.40 -4.97 -6.69
C MET A 97 16.79 -5.53 -8.07
N GLY A 98 16.04 -5.20 -9.14
CA GLY A 98 16.26 -5.77 -10.47
C GLY A 98 15.96 -7.26 -10.54
N LEU A 99 15.16 -7.77 -9.60
CA LEU A 99 14.77 -9.17 -9.56
C LEU A 99 13.57 -9.37 -10.48
N TRP A 100 13.85 -9.97 -11.65
CA TRP A 100 12.91 -10.48 -12.67
C TRP A 100 12.45 -9.48 -13.74
N PRO A 101 12.86 -9.68 -15.01
CA PRO A 101 12.40 -8.90 -16.17
C PRO A 101 10.88 -8.83 -16.31
N VAL A 102 10.14 -9.87 -15.89
CA VAL A 102 8.67 -9.92 -15.96
C VAL A 102 8.01 -8.78 -15.18
N LEU A 103 8.65 -8.25 -14.13
CA LEU A 103 8.11 -7.09 -13.41
C LEU A 103 8.13 -5.82 -14.26
N GLU A 104 9.01 -5.72 -15.24
CA GLU A 104 9.06 -4.62 -16.20
C GLU A 104 7.79 -4.63 -17.08
N ASP A 105 7.34 -5.81 -17.49
CA ASP A 105 6.16 -5.98 -18.35
C ASP A 105 4.86 -5.62 -17.62
N ILE A 106 4.81 -5.82 -16.31
CA ILE A 106 3.62 -5.52 -15.48
C ILE A 106 3.75 -4.25 -14.63
N LYS A 107 4.84 -3.48 -14.75
CA LYS A 107 5.11 -2.29 -13.91
C LYS A 107 3.99 -1.25 -13.94
N GLY A 108 3.30 -1.14 -15.08
CA GLY A 108 2.15 -0.23 -15.26
C GLY A 108 0.86 -0.72 -14.57
N LEU A 109 0.81 -2.01 -14.22
CA LEU A 109 -0.34 -2.64 -13.55
C LEU A 109 -0.21 -2.61 -12.03
N LEU A 110 1.03 -2.51 -11.51
CA LEU A 110 1.33 -2.51 -10.08
C LEU A 110 0.49 -1.47 -9.32
N HIS A 111 0.06 -1.86 -8.13
CA HIS A 111 -0.61 -0.95 -7.22
C HIS A 111 0.40 -0.14 -6.41
N VAL A 112 0.05 1.11 -6.11
CA VAL A 112 0.81 1.93 -5.18
C VAL A 112 0.72 1.33 -3.78
N THR A 113 1.82 1.29 -3.05
CA THR A 113 1.87 0.85 -1.66
C THR A 113 1.25 1.92 -0.77
N ILE A 114 0.05 1.67 -0.24
CA ILE A 114 -0.62 2.66 0.60
C ILE A 114 -0.06 2.63 2.02
N ASP A 115 0.45 3.77 2.48
CA ASP A 115 0.86 4.02 3.86
C ASP A 115 0.45 5.42 4.31
N SER A 116 0.85 5.83 5.53
CA SER A 116 0.48 7.15 6.06
C SER A 116 1.05 8.31 5.25
N TYR A 117 2.20 8.16 4.61
CA TYR A 117 2.80 9.22 3.78
C TYR A 117 2.10 9.31 2.44
N ILE A 118 1.79 8.17 1.82
CA ILE A 118 1.01 8.15 0.57
C ILE A 118 -0.40 8.69 0.79
N LEU A 119 -1.07 8.33 1.89
CA LEU A 119 -2.36 8.93 2.23
C LEU A 119 -2.27 10.46 2.37
N LYS A 120 -1.26 10.95 3.10
CA LYS A 120 -1.02 12.39 3.27
C LYS A 120 -0.62 13.10 1.97
N ALA A 121 0.08 12.42 1.08
CA ALA A 121 0.47 12.93 -0.23
C ALA A 121 -0.73 13.03 -1.16
N ALA A 122 -1.60 12.03 -1.16
CA ALA A 122 -2.82 11.98 -1.97
C ALA A 122 -3.89 12.97 -1.48
N ALA A 123 -3.91 13.30 -0.17
CA ALA A 123 -4.90 14.16 0.43
C ALA A 123 -4.87 15.60 -0.12
N LYS A 124 -5.95 15.98 -0.81
CA LYS A 124 -6.10 17.24 -1.55
C LYS A 124 -5.88 18.54 -0.76
N GLN A 125 -6.03 18.53 0.56
CA GLN A 125 -6.18 19.77 1.34
C GLN A 125 -5.04 20.08 2.30
N HIS A 126 -4.11 19.16 2.57
CA HIS A 126 -3.25 19.31 3.74
C HIS A 126 -1.82 19.74 3.46
N ASN A 127 -1.29 19.55 2.25
CA ASN A 127 0.14 19.73 1.99
C ASN A 127 0.37 20.25 0.57
N ASN A 128 1.34 21.15 0.37
CA ASN A 128 1.85 21.62 -0.94
C ASN A 128 2.52 20.48 -1.74
N ASN A 129 1.93 19.29 -1.75
CA ASN A 129 2.40 18.12 -2.47
C ASN A 129 1.82 18.17 -3.88
N GLU A 130 2.69 18.34 -4.88
CA GLU A 130 2.31 18.41 -6.29
C GLU A 130 1.64 17.11 -6.81
N TYR A 131 1.78 16.00 -6.07
CA TYR A 131 1.14 14.72 -6.40
C TYR A 131 -0.24 14.54 -5.74
N ALA A 132 -0.76 15.55 -5.04
CA ALA A 132 -2.08 15.47 -4.42
C ALA A 132 -3.19 15.23 -5.43
N LEU A 133 -4.18 14.39 -5.07
CA LEU A 133 -5.26 14.04 -5.97
C LEU A 133 -6.24 15.21 -6.10
N HIS A 134 -6.44 15.70 -7.33
CA HIS A 134 -7.36 16.80 -7.59
C HIS A 134 -8.84 16.37 -7.41
N LYS A 135 -9.77 17.32 -7.20
CA LYS A 135 -11.22 17.02 -6.98
C LYS A 135 -11.81 16.30 -8.18
N SER A 136 -11.33 16.61 -9.38
CA SER A 136 -11.76 15.99 -10.63
C SER A 136 -11.26 14.56 -10.82
N ILE A 137 -10.37 14.08 -9.94
CA ILE A 137 -9.70 12.77 -10.05
C ILE A 137 -9.99 11.88 -8.83
N ALA A 138 -10.56 12.45 -7.77
CA ALA A 138 -11.12 11.68 -6.67
C ALA A 138 -12.15 10.66 -7.19
N PRO A 139 -12.36 9.51 -6.52
CA PRO A 139 -13.26 8.47 -7.00
C PRO A 139 -14.66 9.04 -7.21
N ILE A 140 -15.00 9.29 -8.48
CA ILE A 140 -16.36 9.56 -8.90
C ILE A 140 -17.12 8.25 -8.72
N ASP A 141 -18.12 8.25 -7.84
CA ASP A 141 -19.25 7.34 -7.98
C ASP A 141 -20.53 8.17 -8.03
N HIS A 142 -21.48 7.64 -8.79
CA HIS A 142 -22.71 8.27 -9.22
C HIS A 142 -23.58 8.74 -8.04
N ASN A 143 -24.23 9.90 -8.23
CA ASN A 143 -25.29 10.49 -7.41
C ASN A 143 -24.92 11.06 -6.03
N ASP A 144 -23.66 11.26 -5.70
CA ASP A 144 -23.33 11.93 -4.44
C ASP A 144 -22.22 12.97 -4.61
N ASP A 145 -22.64 14.21 -4.88
CA ASP A 145 -21.78 15.40 -4.86
C ASP A 145 -21.06 15.57 -3.50
N ASP A 146 -21.50 14.84 -2.46
CA ASP A 146 -20.87 14.83 -1.15
C ASP A 146 -19.70 13.82 -1.03
N TYR A 147 -19.57 12.81 -1.90
CA TYR A 147 -18.54 11.79 -1.69
C TYR A 147 -17.14 12.24 -2.12
N ALA A 148 -17.04 13.18 -3.06
CA ALA A 148 -15.77 13.87 -3.35
C ALA A 148 -15.34 14.80 -2.21
N SER A 149 -16.28 15.24 -1.34
CA SER A 149 -16.00 15.86 -0.04
C SER A 149 -15.75 14.86 1.09
N GLN A 150 -16.21 13.60 0.98
CA GLN A 150 -15.97 12.51 1.95
C GLN A 150 -14.80 11.59 1.59
N CYS A 151 -14.19 11.71 0.41
CA CYS A 151 -12.89 11.11 0.09
C CYS A 151 -11.77 11.85 0.80
N THR A 152 -11.91 11.97 2.12
CA THR A 152 -10.96 12.54 3.06
C THR A 152 -10.10 11.41 3.57
N TYR A 153 -9.34 10.79 2.66
CA TYR A 153 -8.23 9.94 3.05
C TYR A 153 -7.27 10.79 3.88
N TYR A 154 -7.35 10.64 5.20
CA TYR A 154 -6.69 11.46 6.20
C TYR A 154 -7.35 12.82 6.50
N HIS A 155 -8.20 12.84 7.53
CA HIS A 155 -8.25 13.99 8.43
C HIS A 155 -7.33 13.70 9.62
N GLU A 156 -6.35 14.58 9.88
CA GLU A 156 -5.59 14.57 11.14
C GLU A 156 -6.52 14.82 12.36
N ASN A 157 -7.70 15.40 12.11
CA ASN A 157 -8.75 15.66 13.08
C ASN A 157 -10.00 14.83 12.74
N LYS A 158 -11.01 14.84 13.62
CA LYS A 158 -12.32 14.27 13.28
C LYS A 158 -12.89 14.96 12.02
N ASP A 159 -13.64 14.24 11.18
CA ASP A 159 -14.44 14.89 10.15
C ASP A 159 -15.48 15.85 10.79
N LYS A 160 -16.24 16.56 9.95
CA LYS A 160 -17.24 17.55 10.40
C LYS A 160 -18.30 16.94 11.33
N ASP A 161 -18.46 15.62 11.30
CA ASP A 161 -19.44 14.83 12.05
C ASP A 161 -18.81 14.09 13.24
N GLY A 162 -17.52 14.30 13.51
CA GLY A 162 -16.84 13.71 14.65
C GLY A 162 -16.20 12.33 14.40
N ASN A 163 -16.26 11.79 13.18
CA ASN A 163 -15.67 10.49 12.85
C ASN A 163 -14.15 10.59 12.67
N LYS A 164 -13.43 9.61 13.22
CA LYS A 164 -11.98 9.51 13.08
C LYS A 164 -11.64 9.00 11.67
N SER A 165 -10.66 9.63 11.01
CA SER A 165 -10.05 9.09 9.79
C SER A 165 -9.56 7.65 10.02
N CYS A 166 -9.92 6.75 9.11
CA CYS A 166 -9.43 5.38 9.16
C CYS A 166 -7.93 5.34 8.78
N PRO A 167 -7.04 4.78 9.62
CA PRO A 167 -5.65 4.61 9.24
C PRO A 167 -5.51 3.60 8.10
N TRP A 168 -4.48 3.73 7.25
CA TRP A 168 -4.23 2.79 6.15
C TRP A 168 -4.22 1.33 6.62
N SER A 169 -3.74 1.05 7.83
CA SER A 169 -3.64 -0.29 8.40
C SER A 169 -4.98 -0.89 8.83
N LYS A 170 -6.08 -0.13 8.77
CA LYS A 170 -7.45 -0.60 9.01
C LYS A 170 -8.36 -0.38 7.79
N MET A 171 -7.78 0.01 6.65
CA MET A 171 -8.51 0.27 5.43
C MET A 171 -9.20 -0.99 4.91
N ASN A 172 -10.47 -0.86 4.50
CA ASN A 172 -11.21 -1.93 3.84
C ASN A 172 -10.91 -1.99 2.33
N LYS A 173 -11.30 -3.08 1.69
CA LYS A 173 -11.09 -3.35 0.26
C LYS A 173 -11.71 -2.28 -0.65
N LYS A 174 -12.94 -1.84 -0.36
CA LYS A 174 -13.68 -0.87 -1.19
C LYS A 174 -12.95 0.47 -1.24
N ASP A 175 -12.51 0.95 -0.08
CA ASP A 175 -11.76 2.21 0.04
C ASP A 175 -10.39 2.10 -0.62
N TYR A 176 -9.68 0.99 -0.39
CA TYR A 176 -8.41 0.73 -1.06
C TYR A 176 -8.55 0.80 -2.60
N MET A 177 -9.52 0.09 -3.17
CA MET A 177 -9.70 0.05 -4.64
C MET A 177 -10.07 1.41 -5.21
N ARG A 178 -10.89 2.18 -4.48
CA ARG A 178 -11.22 3.57 -4.85
C ARG A 178 -9.98 4.45 -4.88
N LEU A 179 -9.16 4.41 -3.83
CA LEU A 179 -7.92 5.20 -3.78
C LEU A 179 -6.95 4.80 -4.90
N GLN A 180 -6.76 3.50 -5.14
CA GLN A 180 -5.94 3.02 -6.27
C GLN A 180 -6.47 3.52 -7.61
N CYS A 181 -7.78 3.47 -7.82
CA CYS A 181 -8.39 3.96 -9.04
C CYS A 181 -8.14 5.46 -9.24
N ALA A 182 -8.30 6.26 -8.18
CA ALA A 182 -8.01 7.70 -8.23
C ALA A 182 -6.54 7.99 -8.54
N ILE A 183 -5.60 7.28 -7.92
CA ILE A 183 -4.16 7.41 -8.21
C ILE A 183 -3.87 7.03 -9.67
N LYS A 184 -4.38 5.88 -10.15
CA LYS A 184 -4.19 5.44 -11.55
C LYS A 184 -4.77 6.46 -12.54
N ARG A 185 -5.93 7.06 -12.25
CA ARG A 185 -6.51 8.14 -13.07
C ARG A 185 -5.61 9.36 -13.07
N ALA A 186 -5.08 9.79 -11.92
CA ALA A 186 -4.19 10.95 -11.82
C ALA A 186 -2.91 10.76 -12.64
N ILE A 187 -2.33 9.56 -12.56
CA ILE A 187 -1.20 9.15 -13.39
C ILE A 187 -1.56 9.20 -14.88
N GLY A 188 -2.69 8.60 -15.26
CA GLY A 188 -3.15 8.57 -16.66
C GLY A 188 -3.49 9.93 -17.25
N THR A 189 -3.85 10.92 -16.42
CA THR A 189 -4.07 12.32 -16.84
C THR A 189 -2.81 13.17 -16.80
N SER A 190 -1.69 12.65 -16.30
CA SER A 190 -0.46 13.43 -16.21
C SER A 190 0.16 13.67 -17.59
N GLU A 191 0.82 14.81 -17.77
CA GLU A 191 1.55 15.10 -19.02
C GLU A 191 2.71 14.12 -19.25
N ASN A 192 3.22 13.51 -18.18
CA ASN A 192 4.25 12.49 -18.24
C ASN A 192 3.64 11.11 -18.53
N LYS A 193 3.60 10.74 -19.81
CA LYS A 193 3.07 9.46 -20.28
C LYS A 193 3.84 8.22 -19.77
N ASP A 194 5.08 8.40 -19.33
CA ASP A 194 5.91 7.33 -18.78
C ASP A 194 5.80 7.22 -17.25
N LEU A 195 4.95 8.04 -16.63
CA LEU A 195 4.74 7.99 -15.19
C LEU A 195 4.06 6.67 -14.81
N THR A 196 4.81 5.77 -14.16
CA THR A 196 4.27 4.52 -13.64
C THR A 196 3.72 4.72 -12.22
N PRO A 197 2.85 3.80 -11.72
CA PRO A 197 2.43 3.77 -10.33
C PRO A 197 3.60 3.82 -9.34
N PHE A 198 4.66 3.05 -9.63
CA PHE A 198 5.87 3.04 -8.83
C PHE A 198 6.61 4.40 -8.83
N ALA A 199 6.77 5.02 -10.00
CA ALA A 199 7.41 6.33 -10.11
C ALA A 199 6.61 7.42 -9.39
N TRP A 200 5.27 7.40 -9.52
CA TRP A 200 4.38 8.29 -8.78
C TRP A 200 4.52 8.09 -7.27
N GLU A 201 4.47 6.84 -6.79
CA GLU A 201 4.62 6.50 -5.37
C GLU A 201 5.89 7.12 -4.78
N ASN A 202 7.04 6.86 -5.43
CA ASN A 202 8.32 7.34 -4.93
C ASN A 202 8.38 8.86 -4.85
N LYS A 203 7.92 9.56 -5.88
CA LYS A 203 7.94 11.02 -5.90
C LYS A 203 6.99 11.61 -4.86
N ALA A 204 5.76 11.11 -4.80
CA ALA A 204 4.76 11.53 -3.83
C ALA A 204 5.25 11.33 -2.39
N TRP A 205 5.87 10.18 -2.11
CA TRP A 205 6.44 9.85 -0.80
C TRP A 205 7.61 10.75 -0.43
N LEU A 206 8.56 10.99 -1.34
CA LEU A 206 9.74 11.84 -1.09
C LEU A 206 9.33 13.29 -0.78
N VAL A 207 8.39 13.83 -1.55
CA VAL A 207 7.84 15.17 -1.30
C VAL A 207 7.18 15.22 0.07
N GLN A 208 6.35 14.24 0.41
CA GLN A 208 5.69 14.20 1.71
C GLN A 208 6.69 14.09 2.87
N ALA A 209 7.73 13.28 2.73
CA ALA A 209 8.78 13.12 3.73
C ALA A 209 9.52 14.43 4.01
N ARG A 210 9.77 15.23 2.97
CA ARG A 210 10.38 16.56 3.11
C ARG A 210 9.47 17.50 3.89
N ILE A 211 8.17 17.53 3.56
CA ILE A 211 7.18 18.36 4.24
C ILE A 211 7.10 18.02 5.74
N GLU A 212 7.03 16.74 6.09
CA GLU A 212 6.99 16.30 7.50
C GLU A 212 8.28 16.69 8.25
N LYS A 213 9.44 16.57 7.60
CA LYS A 213 10.73 16.99 8.17
C LYS A 213 10.77 18.50 8.44
N GLU A 214 10.24 19.32 7.55
CA GLU A 214 10.17 20.78 7.71
C GLU A 214 9.20 21.20 8.83
N LYS A 215 8.01 20.59 8.89
CA LYS A 215 7.05 20.79 10.00
C LYS A 215 7.68 20.46 11.36
N GLY A 216 8.44 19.36 11.43
CA GLY A 216 9.16 18.96 12.65
C GLY A 216 10.24 19.95 13.08
N LYS A 217 10.90 20.65 12.13
CA LYS A 217 11.87 21.72 12.45
C LYS A 217 11.19 22.98 12.96
N ASN A 218 10.08 23.37 12.35
CA ASN A 218 9.34 24.58 12.74
C ASN A 218 8.69 24.44 14.11
N LYS A 219 8.24 23.24 14.50
CA LYS A 219 7.73 22.95 15.87
C LYS A 219 8.82 22.97 16.96
N LYS A 220 10.11 22.95 16.59
CA LYS A 220 11.25 22.95 17.52
C LYS A 220 11.94 24.31 17.64
N LYS A 221 11.50 25.33 16.90
CA LYS A 221 11.95 26.71 17.14
C LYS A 221 11.12 27.28 18.31
N PRO A 222 11.78 27.70 19.41
CA PRO A 222 11.13 28.29 20.57
C PRO A 222 10.42 29.61 20.23
#